data_AF-A0A8T4ATS6-F1
#
_entry.id   AF-A0A8T4ATS6-F1
#
_cell.length_a   1.000
_cell.length_b   1.000
_cell.length_c   1.000
_cell.angle_alpha   90.00
_cell.angle_beta   90.00
_cell.angle_gamma   90.00
#
_symmetry.space_group_name_H-M   'P 1'
#
loop_
_entity.id
_entity.type
_entity.pdbx_description
1 polymer ?
#
loop_
_entity_poly.entity_id
_entity_poly.type
_entity_poly.pdbx_seq_one_letter_code
_entity_poly.pdbx_strand_id
1 'polypeptide(L)'
;MRANTQIPRDVMQKIGKLIDRIPLQMLVVMTIFLGLAPYLPFMQEPPHLFAKLNMLFSGELAKPIDIFDLLMHGTPAVLLIIRLVRKFGNKADV
;
A
#
# COMPACT_ATOMS: atom_id res chain seq x y z
N MET A 1 -21.43 -16.22 25.65
CA MET A 1 -21.80 -14.89 25.12
C MET A 1 -20.84 -14.56 23.97
N ARG A 2 -21.30 -14.66 22.70
CA ARG A 2 -20.48 -14.29 21.53
C ARG A 2 -20.71 -12.80 21.27
N ALA A 3 -19.68 -11.97 21.40
CA ALA A 3 -19.75 -10.58 20.99
C ALA A 3 -19.96 -10.54 19.46
N ASN A 4 -21.16 -10.14 19.04
CA ASN A 4 -21.50 -9.86 17.66
C ASN A 4 -20.88 -8.51 17.29
N THR A 5 -19.58 -8.50 16.97
CA THR A 5 -18.87 -7.33 16.45
C THR A 5 -19.20 -7.15 14.97
N GLN A 6 -20.47 -6.89 14.65
CA GLN A 6 -20.84 -6.36 13.35
C GLN A 6 -20.34 -4.93 13.27
N ILE A 7 -19.22 -4.73 12.57
CA ILE A 7 -18.74 -3.39 12.26
C ILE A 7 -19.88 -2.67 11.53
N PRO A 8 -20.30 -1.48 12.00
CA PRO A 8 -21.40 -0.76 11.41
C PRO A 8 -21.15 -0.52 9.92
N ARG A 9 -22.11 -0.87 9.04
CA ARG A 9 -21.93 -0.76 7.57
C ARG A 9 -21.63 0.67 7.13
N ASP A 10 -22.07 1.67 7.88
CA ASP A 10 -21.78 3.09 7.68
C ASP A 10 -20.30 3.43 7.87
N VAL A 11 -19.59 2.73 8.78
CA VAL A 11 -18.15 2.91 8.98
C VAL A 11 -17.39 2.43 7.74
N MET A 12 -17.71 1.23 7.24
CA MET A 12 -17.09 0.69 6.03
C MET A 12 -17.31 1.60 4.80
N GLN A 13 -18.51 2.16 4.67
CA GLN A 13 -18.83 3.09 3.59
C GLN A 13 -18.09 4.43 3.72
N LYS A 14 -17.95 4.97 4.93
CA LYS A 14 -17.17 6.21 5.17
C LYS A 14 -15.69 6.03 4.83
N ILE A 15 -15.08 4.90 5.22
CA ILE A 15 -13.68 4.60 4.92
C ILE A 15 -13.46 4.52 3.41
N GLY A 16 -14.35 3.82 2.69
CA GLY A 16 -14.29 3.73 1.23
C GLY A 16 -14.36 5.10 0.56
N LYS A 17 -15.29 5.96 0.99
CA LYS A 17 -15.42 7.33 0.47
C LYS A 17 -14.19 8.20 0.78
N LEU A 18 -13.53 8.00 1.92
CA LEU A 18 -12.30 8.72 2.28
C LEU A 18 -11.15 8.38 1.33
N ILE A 19 -10.96 7.09 1.04
CA ILE A 19 -9.96 6.63 0.06
C ILE A 19 -10.26 7.19 -1.33
N ASP A 20 -11.55 7.28 -1.69
CA ASP A 20 -11.96 7.80 -2.99
C ASP A 20 -11.71 9.30 -3.15
N ARG A 21 -11.56 10.06 -2.06
CA ARG A 21 -11.17 11.48 -2.08
C ARG A 21 -9.70 11.71 -2.40
N ILE A 22 -8.85 10.70 -2.24
CA ILE A 22 -7.42 10.83 -2.55
C ILE A 22 -7.27 10.86 -4.08
N PRO A 23 -6.65 11.92 -4.65
CA PRO A 23 -6.46 12.00 -6.08
C PRO A 23 -5.53 10.89 -6.57
N LEU A 24 -5.98 10.14 -7.58
CA LEU A 24 -5.24 8.99 -8.12
C LEU A 24 -3.83 9.40 -8.59
N GLN A 25 -3.71 10.59 -9.19
CA GLN A 25 -2.44 11.16 -9.64
C GLN A 25 -1.44 11.29 -8.48
N MET A 26 -1.89 11.72 -7.30
CA MET A 26 -1.04 11.85 -6.13
C MET A 26 -0.56 10.49 -5.63
N LEU A 27 -1.43 9.48 -5.59
CA LEU A 27 -1.05 8.11 -5.23
C LEU A 27 -0.06 7.51 -6.22
N VAL A 28 -0.25 7.77 -7.52
CA VAL A 28 0.68 7.33 -8.57
C VAL A 28 2.04 8.01 -8.40
N VAL A 29 2.08 9.33 -8.22
CA VAL A 29 3.32 10.07 -7.97
C VAL A 29 4.01 9.55 -6.70
N MET A 30 3.30 9.43 -5.58
CA MET A 30 3.88 8.89 -4.33
C MET A 30 4.40 7.47 -4.51
N THR A 31 3.67 6.61 -5.22
CA THR A 31 4.09 5.22 -5.48
C THR A 31 5.34 5.17 -6.36
N ILE A 32 5.44 6.04 -7.36
CA ILE A 32 6.63 6.13 -8.21
C ILE A 32 7.81 6.69 -7.42
N PHE A 33 7.66 7.83 -6.73
CA PHE A 33 8.78 8.46 -6.05
C PHE A 33 9.27 7.70 -4.81
N LEU A 34 8.38 7.07 -4.05
CA LEU A 34 8.74 6.28 -2.87
C LEU A 34 9.01 4.81 -3.24
N GLY A 35 8.18 4.20 -4.09
CA GLY A 35 8.29 2.77 -4.42
C GLY A 35 9.31 2.46 -5.51
N LEU A 36 9.45 3.34 -6.49
CA LEU A 36 10.52 3.32 -7.50
C LEU A 36 11.56 4.38 -7.12
N ALA A 37 12.15 4.24 -5.93
CA ALA A 37 13.44 4.90 -5.66
C ALA A 37 14.30 4.78 -6.93
N PRO A 38 14.82 5.89 -7.44
CA PRO A 38 15.11 6.04 -8.86
C PRO A 38 15.96 4.87 -9.34
N TYR A 39 15.39 4.08 -10.26
CA TYR A 39 16.07 3.08 -11.10
C TYR A 39 17.07 3.82 -12.00
N LEU A 40 18.06 4.45 -11.39
CA LEU A 40 19.22 4.92 -12.08
C LEU A 40 20.08 3.69 -12.31
N PRO A 41 20.53 3.42 -13.55
CA PRO A 41 21.42 2.30 -13.87
C PRO A 41 22.75 2.32 -13.09
N PHE A 42 22.97 3.34 -12.25
CA PHE A 42 24.08 3.50 -11.32
C PHE A 42 23.83 2.98 -9.89
N MET A 43 22.61 2.59 -9.52
CA MET A 43 22.33 2.03 -8.18
C MET A 43 22.54 0.51 -8.18
N GLN A 44 23.65 0.08 -7.61
CA GLN A 44 24.06 -1.32 -7.45
C GLN A 44 23.38 -2.03 -6.26
N GLU A 45 22.56 -1.32 -5.49
CA GLU A 45 21.89 -1.86 -4.31
C GLU A 45 20.51 -2.42 -4.66
N PRO A 46 20.16 -3.65 -4.23
CA PRO A 46 18.84 -4.21 -4.46
C PRO A 46 17.76 -3.25 -3.93
N PRO A 47 16.65 -3.01 -4.67
CA PRO A 47 15.66 -2.02 -4.30
C PRO A 47 15.23 -2.21 -2.84
N HIS A 48 15.20 -1.13 -2.05
CA HIS A 48 14.95 -1.22 -0.60
C HIS A 48 13.70 -2.06 -0.29
N LEU A 49 12.63 -1.88 -1.06
CA LEU A 49 11.42 -2.68 -0.90
C LEU A 49 11.66 -4.18 -1.19
N PHE A 50 12.41 -4.53 -2.23
CA PHE A 50 12.70 -5.91 -2.60
C PHE A 50 13.62 -6.60 -1.58
N ALA A 51 14.65 -5.92 -1.10
CA ALA A 51 15.52 -6.43 -0.05
C ALA A 51 14.73 -6.71 1.23
N LYS A 52 13.86 -5.78 1.66
CA LYS A 52 13.01 -5.96 2.85
C LYS A 52 11.96 -7.05 2.65
N LEU A 53 11.38 -7.18 1.46
CA LEU A 53 10.46 -8.28 1.13
C LEU A 53 11.18 -9.63 1.18
N ASN A 54 12.40 -9.71 0.66
CA ASN A 54 13.21 -10.92 0.74
C ASN A 54 13.55 -11.25 2.21
N MET A 55 13.94 -10.26 3.01
CA MET A 55 14.14 -10.42 4.46
C MET A 55 12.86 -10.84 5.19
N LEU A 56 11.69 -10.39 4.73
CA LEU A 56 10.39 -10.80 5.28
C LEU A 56 10.12 -12.28 4.98
N PHE A 57 10.37 -12.72 3.74
CA PHE A 57 10.19 -14.12 3.33
C PHE A 57 11.24 -15.05 3.93
N SER A 58 12.46 -14.58 4.18
CA SER A 58 13.50 -15.34 4.88
C SER A 58 13.36 -15.34 6.40
N GLY A 59 12.46 -14.52 6.96
CA GLY A 59 12.27 -14.37 8.41
C GLY A 59 13.37 -13.57 9.10
N GLU A 60 14.22 -12.87 8.34
CA GLU A 60 15.34 -12.07 8.85
C GLU A 60 14.98 -10.59 9.10
N LEU A 61 13.72 -10.20 8.84
CA LEU A 61 13.21 -8.85 9.08
C LEU A 61 12.98 -8.60 10.58
N ALA A 62 14.07 -8.51 11.35
CA ALA A 62 14.03 -8.36 12.81
C ALA A 62 14.23 -6.92 13.29
N LYS A 63 14.85 -6.05 12.48
CA LYS A 63 15.14 -4.68 12.92
C LYS A 63 13.90 -3.80 12.74
N PRO A 64 13.52 -2.98 13.75
CA PRO A 64 12.37 -2.08 13.63
C PRO A 64 12.45 -1.11 12.44
N ILE A 65 13.66 -0.65 12.11
CA ILE A 65 13.89 0.23 10.95
C ILE A 65 13.56 -0.47 9.63
N ASP A 66 13.83 -1.77 9.53
CA ASP A 66 13.57 -2.56 8.32
C ASP A 66 12.06 -2.75 8.09
N ILE A 67 11.32 -2.93 9.18
CA ILE A 67 9.85 -3.02 9.18
C ILE A 67 9.24 -1.66 8.84
N PHE A 68 9.76 -0.58 9.43
CA PHE A 68 9.33 0.78 9.14
C PHE A 68 9.54 1.12 7.66
N ASP A 69 10.71 0.80 7.10
CA ASP A 69 11.01 1.01 5.70
C ASP A 69 10.03 0.26 4.78
N LEU A 70 9.75 -1.01 5.08
CA LEU A 70 8.79 -1.81 4.32
C LEU A 70 7.38 -1.18 4.35
N LEU A 71 6.93 -0.74 5.52
CA LEU A 71 5.61 -0.12 5.66
C LEU A 71 5.55 1.25 4.98
N MET A 72 6.57 2.10 5.16
CA MET A 72 6.63 3.44 4.56
C MET A 72 6.62 3.38 3.04
N HIS A 73 7.41 2.46 2.45
CA HIS A 73 7.51 2.33 1.00
C HIS A 73 6.35 1.51 0.41
N GLY A 74 5.81 0.53 1.16
CA GLY A 74 4.69 -0.30 0.72
C GLY A 74 3.32 0.39 0.82
N THR A 75 3.14 1.32 1.75
CA THR A 75 1.84 1.99 1.99
C THR A 75 1.28 2.70 0.75
N PRO A 76 2.05 3.53 0.02
CA PRO A 76 1.55 4.17 -1.21
C PRO A 76 1.08 3.16 -2.27
N ALA A 77 1.84 2.07 -2.46
CA ALA A 77 1.52 1.03 -3.43
C ALA A 77 0.23 0.28 -3.06
N VAL A 78 0.08 -0.10 -1.79
CA VAL A 78 -1.14 -0.75 -1.29
C VAL A 78 -2.36 0.17 -1.43
N LEU A 79 -2.24 1.44 -1.07
CA LEU A 79 -3.31 2.42 -1.24
C LEU A 79 -3.70 2.64 -2.70
N LEU A 80 -2.72 2.67 -3.62
CA LEU A 80 -2.95 2.75 -5.05
C LEU A 80 -3.73 1.53 -5.56
N ILE A 81 -3.33 0.31 -5.17
CA ILE A 81 -4.03 -0.93 -5.54
C ILE A 81 -5.47 -0.90 -5.04
N ILE A 82 -5.69 -0.57 -3.76
CA ILE A 82 -7.04 -0.46 -3.19
C ILE A 82 -7.88 0.56 -3.97
N ARG A 83 -7.33 1.73 -4.29
CA ARG A 83 -8.03 2.76 -5.07
C ARG A 83 -8.38 2.28 -6.48
N LEU A 84 -7.48 1.56 -7.14
CA LEU A 84 -7.71 0.99 -8.47
C LEU A 84 -8.77 -0.11 -8.44
N VAL A 85 -8.68 -1.06 -7.50
CA VAL A 85 -9.67 -2.12 -7.31
C VAL A 85 -11.05 -1.53 -7.06
N ARG A 86 -11.17 -0.47 -6.24
CA ARG A 86 -12.44 0.23 -6.03
C ARG A 86 -12.93 0.95 -7.30
N LYS A 87 -12.04 1.63 -8.02
CA LYS A 87 -12.38 2.35 -9.26
C LYS A 87 -12.84 1.42 -10.39
N PHE A 88 -12.26 0.23 -10.50
CA PHE A 88 -12.62 -0.75 -11.53
C PHE A 88 -13.69 -1.75 -11.07
N GLY A 89 -13.72 -2.10 -9.78
CA GLY A 89 -14.77 -2.93 -9.18
C GLY A 89 -16.12 -2.23 -9.14
N ASN A 90 -16.16 -0.91 -8.91
CA ASN A 90 -17.40 -0.12 -8.99
C ASN A 90 -17.84 0.19 -10.44
N LYS A 91 -17.06 -0.23 -11.44
CA LYS A 91 -17.36 -0.03 -12.88
C LYS A 91 -17.89 -1.28 -13.56
N ALA A 92 -18.07 -2.40 -12.84
CA ALA A 92 -18.78 -3.56 -13.35
C ALA A 92 -20.31 -3.32 -13.51
N ASP A 93 -20.79 -2.12 -13.13
CA ASP A 93 -22.20 -1.73 -13.16
C ASP A 93 -22.48 -0.59 -14.18
N VAL A 94 -21.79 -0.56 -15.33
CA VAL A 94 -22.11 0.33 -16.48
C VAL A 94 -22.41 -0.48 -17.72
#